data_AF-A0A9W8IAL0-F1
#
_entry.id   AF-A0A9W8IAL0-F1
#
_cell.length_a   1.000
_cell.length_b   1.000
_cell.length_c   1.000
_cell.angle_alpha   90.00
_cell.angle_beta   90.00
_cell.angle_gamma   90.00
#
_symmetry.space_group_name_H-M   'P 1'
#
loop_
_entity.id
_entity.type
_entity.pdbx_description
1 polymer ?
#
loop_
_entity_poly.entity_id
_entity_poly.type
_entity_poly.pdbx_seq_one_letter_code
_entity_poly.pdbx_strand_id
1 'polypeptide(L)'
;MAYLESLNQCKSTLEQCNSNTFPRVATVIQCQKKYDLTTASDINHAQSLISREAVPFLFRQVDQLETAIETIKTAHIALEKQIDEQNTEYQQLLADESQMAKIQQQLKAEAAILAEEQTNLLNAKSLLAAKEREVAELNRTRKTTERSEVLDEAGRVDAEIIKMRRMLADIEHETQTIPTDQIYGDNDSYLVLEKLREQLALDNITTSDSTLNLLEMLENKVFVPWWDGQSNIQAERMGSITRLLKYFYKDHGSTMQAIIDVLLDKPSMSIDELRRQLSSTGHATNELPLLIGHLTAIGAVMTESNMSVQLDFSGLDG
;
A
#
# COMPACT_ATOMS: atom_id res chain seq x y z
N MET A 1 84.31 103.81 94.05
CA MET A 1 84.51 103.04 92.79
C MET A 1 83.42 102.00 92.56
N ALA A 2 83.06 101.14 93.53
CA ALA A 2 82.08 100.05 93.34
C ALA A 2 80.63 100.48 92.94
N TYR A 3 80.19 101.68 93.31
CA TYR A 3 78.83 102.16 92.99
C TYR A 3 78.64 102.52 91.50
N LEU A 4 79.70 102.98 90.82
CA LEU A 4 79.67 103.33 89.41
C LEU A 4 79.66 102.10 88.49
N GLU A 5 80.33 101.01 88.90
CA GLU A 5 80.27 99.72 88.20
C GLU A 5 78.88 99.09 88.28
N SER A 6 78.25 99.07 89.46
CA SER A 6 76.90 98.52 89.62
C SER A 6 75.85 99.28 88.79
N LEU A 7 75.98 100.60 88.67
CA LEU A 7 75.06 101.43 87.89
C LEU A 7 75.25 101.25 86.38
N ASN A 8 76.50 101.09 85.92
CA ASN A 8 76.79 100.74 84.52
C ASN A 8 76.33 99.33 84.17
N GLN A 9 76.44 98.38 85.10
CA GLN A 9 75.95 97.02 84.92
C GLN A 9 74.43 97.01 84.83
N CYS A 10 73.72 97.77 85.67
CA CYS A 10 72.27 97.90 85.61
C CYS A 10 71.78 98.56 84.31
N LYS A 11 72.49 99.60 83.83
CA LYS A 11 72.21 100.25 82.54
C LYS A 11 72.40 99.28 81.37
N SER A 12 73.49 98.50 81.38
CA SER A 12 73.76 97.47 80.38
C SER A 12 72.65 96.42 80.33
N THR A 13 72.16 95.96 81.49
CA THR A 13 71.09 94.95 81.54
C THR A 13 69.74 95.52 81.05
N LEU A 14 69.47 96.80 81.31
CA LEU A 14 68.28 97.50 80.82
C LEU A 14 68.30 97.69 79.30
N GLU A 15 69.45 98.04 78.73
CA GLU A 15 69.62 98.16 77.27
C GLU A 15 69.50 96.79 76.58
N GLN A 16 70.00 95.72 77.21
CA GLN A 16 69.87 94.35 76.70
C GLN A 16 68.42 93.83 76.76
N CYS A 17 67.65 94.21 77.77
CA CYS A 17 66.22 93.90 77.85
C CYS A 17 65.39 94.68 76.81
N ASN A 18 65.80 95.91 76.47
CA ASN A 18 65.08 96.75 75.50
C ASN A 18 65.35 96.32 74.04
N SER A 19 66.54 95.78 73.75
CA SER A 19 66.90 95.26 72.42
C SER A 19 66.24 93.92 72.07
N ASN A 20 65.62 93.23 73.03
CA ASN A 20 64.88 91.98 72.80
C ASN A 20 63.40 92.24 72.45
N THR A 21 63.14 93.29 71.67
CA THR A 21 61.81 93.55 71.12
C THR A 21 61.48 92.49 70.06
N PHE A 22 60.44 91.70 70.34
CA PHE A 22 60.01 90.46 69.67
C PHE A 22 60.08 90.44 68.12
N PRO A 23 61.04 89.71 67.51
CA PRO A 23 61.01 89.38 66.08
C PRO A 23 59.88 88.40 65.72
N ARG A 24 59.32 87.71 66.73
CA ARG A 24 58.27 86.70 66.57
C ARG A 24 56.91 87.29 66.18
N VAL A 25 56.60 88.55 66.51
CA VAL A 25 55.30 89.14 66.12
C VAL A 25 55.30 89.53 64.63
N ALA A 26 56.42 90.04 64.11
CA ALA A 26 56.55 90.42 62.70
C ALA A 26 56.59 89.19 61.76
N THR A 27 57.26 88.11 62.17
CA THR A 27 57.29 86.85 61.39
C THR A 27 55.97 86.06 61.45
N VAL A 28 55.17 86.21 62.51
CA VAL A 28 53.83 85.61 62.59
C VAL A 28 52.81 86.35 61.71
N ILE A 29 52.96 87.67 61.52
CA ILE A 29 52.05 88.46 60.66
C ILE A 29 52.43 88.37 59.18
N GLN A 30 53.71 88.21 58.81
CA GLN A 30 54.10 87.92 57.42
C GLN A 30 53.71 86.51 56.94
N CYS A 31 53.34 85.62 57.86
CA CYS A 31 52.66 84.35 57.58
C CYS A 31 51.13 84.48 57.61
N GLN A 32 50.55 85.69 57.44
CA GLN A 32 49.18 85.81 56.96
C GLN A 32 49.11 85.31 55.52
N LYS A 33 49.06 83.97 55.37
CA LYS A 33 48.40 83.35 54.23
C LYS A 33 47.11 84.11 54.03
N LYS A 34 46.96 84.76 52.87
CA LYS A 34 45.68 85.28 52.41
C LYS A 34 44.76 84.05 52.35
N TYR A 35 44.02 83.81 53.41
CA TYR A 35 42.94 82.85 53.37
C TYR A 35 41.87 83.54 52.55
N ASP A 36 41.61 83.04 51.34
CA ASP A 36 40.42 83.40 50.60
C ASP A 36 39.23 82.88 51.43
N LEU A 37 38.79 83.71 52.37
CA LEU A 37 37.67 83.42 53.23
C LEU A 37 36.42 83.64 52.39
N THR A 38 35.86 82.55 51.90
CA THR A 38 34.55 82.54 51.25
C THR A 38 33.55 83.19 52.20
N THR A 39 32.99 84.33 51.82
CA THR A 39 32.05 85.03 52.69
C THR A 39 30.70 84.31 52.66
N ALA A 40 29.87 84.50 53.69
CA ALA A 40 28.51 83.97 53.70
C ALA A 40 27.69 84.47 52.48
N SER A 41 28.00 85.66 51.97
CA SER A 41 27.41 86.21 50.74
C SER A 41 27.82 85.41 49.50
N ASP A 42 29.10 85.05 49.37
CA ASP A 42 29.61 84.22 48.27
C ASP A 42 29.01 82.82 48.30
N ILE A 43 28.82 82.26 49.50
CA ILE A 43 28.15 80.97 49.70
C ILE A 43 26.69 81.06 49.27
N ASN A 44 25.94 82.09 49.67
CA ASN A 44 24.54 82.25 49.28
C ASN A 44 24.38 82.49 47.78
N HIS A 45 25.27 83.25 47.16
CA HIS A 45 25.28 83.45 45.71
C HIS A 45 25.59 82.14 44.97
N ALA A 46 26.60 81.39 45.42
CA ALA A 46 26.91 80.07 44.87
C ALA A 46 25.76 79.08 45.05
N GLN A 47 25.10 79.05 46.21
CA GLN A 47 23.91 78.23 46.44
C GLN A 47 22.77 78.62 45.51
N SER A 48 22.54 79.91 45.28
CA SER A 48 21.52 80.38 44.34
C SER A 48 21.81 79.94 42.91
N LEU A 49 23.07 80.04 42.45
CA LEU A 49 23.49 79.53 41.13
C LEU A 49 23.35 78.01 41.02
N ILE A 50 23.76 77.28 42.06
CA ILE A 50 23.60 75.82 42.10
C ILE A 50 22.12 75.45 41.98
N SER A 51 21.25 76.07 42.77
CA SER A 51 19.81 75.79 42.73
C SER A 51 19.15 76.21 41.41
N ARG A 52 19.59 77.32 40.81
CA ARG A 52 18.96 77.87 39.60
C ARG A 52 19.44 77.19 38.32
N GLU A 53 20.70 76.81 38.25
CA GLU A 53 21.33 76.36 36.99
C GLU A 53 21.83 74.92 37.08
N ALA A 54 22.58 74.57 38.13
CA ALA A 54 23.17 73.24 38.25
C ALA A 54 22.12 72.16 38.53
N VAL A 55 21.15 72.41 39.41
CA VAL A 55 20.10 71.44 39.77
C VAL A 55 19.22 71.11 38.54
N PRO A 56 18.66 72.07 37.78
CA PRO A 56 17.90 71.75 36.58
C PRO A 56 18.72 71.05 35.49
N PHE A 57 20.01 71.38 35.37
CA PHE A 57 20.91 70.70 34.46
C PHE A 57 21.10 69.23 34.82
N LEU A 58 21.32 68.93 36.11
CA LEU A 58 21.43 67.56 36.61
C LEU A 58 20.14 66.77 36.41
N PHE A 59 18.96 67.36 36.66
CA PHE A 59 17.68 66.70 36.38
C PHE A 59 17.52 66.34 34.90
N ARG A 60 17.86 67.26 33.97
CA ARG A 60 17.85 66.94 32.53
C ARG A 60 18.81 65.82 32.16
N GLN A 61 19.98 65.75 32.79
CA GLN A 61 20.92 64.65 32.57
C GLN A 61 20.36 63.32 33.09
N VAL A 62 19.72 63.32 34.25
CA VAL A 62 19.06 62.13 34.79
C VAL A 62 17.94 61.67 33.86
N ASP A 63 17.06 62.56 33.40
CA ASP A 63 15.98 62.23 32.47
C ASP A 63 16.51 61.62 31.15
N GLN A 64 17.62 62.16 30.63
CA GLN A 64 18.29 61.64 29.43
C GLN A 64 18.85 60.23 29.66
N LEU A 65 19.48 60.00 30.82
CA LEU A 65 20.01 58.69 31.18
C LEU A 65 18.90 57.67 31.42
N GLU A 66 17.81 58.05 32.08
CA GLU A 66 16.64 57.19 32.27
C GLU A 66 16.02 56.79 30.93
N THR A 67 15.87 57.75 30.01
CA THR A 67 15.39 57.47 28.65
C THR A 67 16.33 56.53 27.91
N ALA A 68 17.65 56.77 27.99
CA ALA A 68 18.65 55.91 27.35
C ALA A 68 18.61 54.48 27.92
N ILE A 69 18.49 54.33 29.25
CA ILE A 69 18.37 53.02 29.91
C ILE A 69 17.12 52.29 29.42
N GLU A 70 15.97 52.96 29.31
CA GLU A 70 14.74 52.33 28.85
C GLU A 70 14.83 51.90 27.38
N THR A 71 15.48 52.70 26.52
CA THR A 71 15.75 52.30 25.12
C THR A 71 16.68 51.09 25.03
N ILE A 72 17.72 51.01 25.86
CA ILE A 72 18.63 49.86 25.91
C ILE A 72 17.89 48.61 26.41
N LYS A 73 17.06 48.76 27.43
CA LYS A 73 16.29 47.66 28.00
C LYS A 73 15.30 47.07 27.00
N THR A 74 14.57 47.94 26.29
CA THR A 74 13.64 47.50 25.24
C THR A 74 14.37 46.81 24.08
N ALA A 75 15.52 47.34 23.65
CA ALA A 75 16.37 46.70 22.64
C ALA A 75 16.90 45.34 23.12
N HIS A 76 17.28 45.21 24.39
CA HIS A 76 17.75 43.96 24.97
C HIS A 76 16.64 42.89 24.99
N ILE A 77 15.43 43.24 25.43
CA ILE A 77 14.27 42.34 25.41
C ILE A 77 13.96 41.87 23.97
N ALA A 78 14.05 42.78 22.99
CA ALA A 78 13.85 42.42 21.58
C ALA A 78 14.91 41.44 21.07
N LEU A 79 16.17 41.64 21.45
CA LEU A 79 17.28 40.73 21.11
C LEU A 79 17.14 39.36 21.78
N GLU A 80 16.77 39.30 23.06
CA GLU A 80 16.50 38.04 23.76
C GLU A 80 15.40 37.24 23.05
N LYS A 81 14.31 37.92 22.69
CA LYS A 81 13.22 37.28 21.93
C LYS A 81 13.71 36.74 20.58
N GLN A 82 14.53 37.50 19.86
CA GLN A 82 15.09 37.05 18.58
C GLN A 82 16.02 35.85 18.74
N ILE A 83 16.82 35.81 19.81
CA ILE A 83 17.68 34.66 20.15
C ILE A 83 16.82 33.43 20.45
N ASP A 84 15.74 33.58 21.21
CA ASP A 84 14.82 32.48 21.51
C ASP A 84 14.14 31.95 20.24
N GLU A 85 13.66 32.84 19.36
CA GLU A 85 13.10 32.46 18.06
C GLU A 85 14.12 31.66 17.22
N GLN A 86 15.35 32.16 17.08
CA GLN A 86 16.41 31.47 16.35
C GLN A 86 16.79 30.11 16.98
N ASN A 87 16.81 30.01 18.31
CA ASN A 87 17.07 28.75 18.99
C ASN A 87 15.95 27.73 18.71
N THR A 88 14.68 28.16 18.67
CA THR A 88 13.57 27.28 18.33
C THR A 88 13.63 26.79 16.89
N GLU A 89 13.95 27.68 15.94
CA GLU A 89 14.16 27.32 14.52
C GLU A 89 15.31 26.32 14.36
N TYR A 90 16.42 26.54 15.06
CA TYR A 90 17.58 25.65 15.03
C TYR A 90 17.25 24.26 15.60
N GLN A 91 16.51 24.19 16.71
CA GLN A 91 16.05 22.91 17.27
C GLN A 91 15.12 22.15 16.32
N GLN A 92 14.26 22.88 15.59
CA GLN A 92 13.41 22.28 14.58
C GLN A 92 14.23 21.72 13.40
N LEU A 93 15.23 22.46 12.91
CA LEU A 93 16.13 21.98 11.85
C LEU A 93 16.89 20.71 12.26
N LEU A 94 17.36 20.62 13.51
CA LEU A 94 18.00 19.40 14.04
C LEU A 94 17.03 18.21 14.07
N ALA A 95 15.77 18.46 14.44
CA ALA A 95 14.74 17.42 14.43
C ALA A 95 14.47 16.94 12.98
N ASP A 96 14.39 17.86 12.02
CA ASP A 96 14.18 17.55 10.61
C ASP A 96 15.36 16.78 10.01
N GLU A 97 16.61 17.13 10.35
CA GLU A 97 17.82 16.40 9.94
C GLU A 97 17.80 14.95 10.47
N SER A 98 17.39 14.76 11.73
CA SER A 98 17.23 13.43 12.32
C SER A 98 16.15 12.60 11.60
N GLN A 99 15.04 13.22 11.21
CA GLN A 99 14.00 12.55 10.42
C GLN A 99 14.50 12.20 9.01
N MET A 100 15.22 13.12 8.35
CA MET A 100 15.79 12.88 7.03
C MET A 100 16.78 11.71 7.05
N ALA A 101 17.61 11.61 8.08
CA ALA A 101 18.53 10.47 8.26
C ALA A 101 17.78 9.13 8.39
N LYS A 102 16.67 9.10 9.14
CA LYS A 102 15.82 7.89 9.26
C LYS A 102 15.20 7.49 7.92
N ILE A 103 14.64 8.45 7.18
CA ILE A 103 14.05 8.21 5.86
C ILE A 103 15.12 7.70 4.89
N GLN A 104 16.32 8.29 4.91
CA GLN A 104 17.41 7.86 4.05
C GLN A 104 17.88 6.42 4.38
N GLN A 105 17.88 6.03 5.66
CA GLN A 105 18.17 4.67 6.07
C GLN A 105 17.11 3.68 5.59
N GLN A 106 15.82 4.02 5.73
CA GLN A 106 14.71 3.21 5.23
C GLN A 106 14.78 3.04 3.71
N LEU A 107 15.00 4.12 2.97
CA LEU A 107 15.14 4.09 1.51
C LEU A 107 16.29 3.18 1.06
N LYS A 108 17.43 3.21 1.77
CA LYS A 108 18.55 2.31 1.48
C LYS A 108 18.19 0.83 1.74
N ALA A 109 17.44 0.56 2.81
CA ALA A 109 16.99 -0.80 3.11
C ALA A 109 16.00 -1.31 2.05
N GLU A 110 15.02 -0.50 1.68
CA GLU A 110 14.04 -0.85 0.63
C GLU A 110 14.71 -1.03 -0.73
N ALA A 111 15.69 -0.19 -1.08
CA ALA A 111 16.46 -0.35 -2.33
C ALA A 111 17.25 -1.67 -2.35
N ALA A 112 17.79 -2.12 -1.22
CA ALA A 112 18.47 -3.40 -1.12
C ALA A 112 17.51 -4.58 -1.29
N ILE A 113 16.32 -4.52 -0.65
CA ILE A 113 15.27 -5.54 -0.80
C ILE A 113 14.80 -5.61 -2.26
N LEU A 114 14.56 -4.46 -2.90
CA LEU A 114 14.15 -4.42 -4.29
C LEU A 114 15.19 -5.04 -5.23
N ALA A 115 16.49 -4.81 -4.98
CA ALA A 115 17.56 -5.41 -5.76
C ALA A 115 17.62 -6.94 -5.58
N GLU A 116 17.37 -7.44 -4.37
CA GLU A 116 17.26 -8.87 -4.09
C GLU A 116 16.05 -9.49 -4.79
N GLU A 117 14.88 -8.85 -4.72
CA GLU A 117 13.67 -9.29 -5.42
C GLU A 117 13.84 -9.32 -6.93
N GLN A 118 14.51 -8.33 -7.52
CA GLN A 118 14.83 -8.32 -8.95
C GLN A 118 15.74 -9.49 -9.34
N THR A 119 16.70 -9.83 -8.48
CA THR A 119 17.60 -10.98 -8.68
C THR A 119 16.81 -12.29 -8.58
N ASN A 120 15.92 -12.42 -7.60
CA ASN A 120 15.05 -13.57 -7.44
C ASN A 120 14.10 -13.75 -8.62
N LEU A 121 13.53 -12.66 -9.14
CA LEU A 121 12.70 -12.68 -10.34
C LEU A 121 13.49 -13.15 -11.56
N LEU A 122 14.73 -12.69 -11.73
CA LEU A 122 15.59 -13.12 -12.84
C LEU A 122 15.91 -14.62 -12.74
N ASN A 123 16.22 -15.10 -11.54
CA ASN A 123 16.44 -16.52 -11.28
C ASN A 123 15.18 -17.35 -11.59
N ALA A 124 14.01 -16.90 -11.14
CA ALA A 124 12.72 -17.56 -11.43
C ALA A 124 12.42 -17.60 -12.93
N LYS A 125 12.67 -16.49 -13.66
CA LYS A 125 12.55 -16.46 -15.12
C LYS A 125 13.49 -17.44 -15.81
N SER A 126 14.73 -17.56 -15.34
CA SER A 126 15.69 -18.51 -15.89
C SER A 126 15.27 -19.97 -15.66
N LEU A 127 14.72 -20.28 -14.48
CA LEU A 127 14.21 -21.60 -14.13
C LEU A 127 12.98 -21.95 -14.97
N LEU A 128 12.06 -21.00 -15.13
CA LEU A 128 10.87 -21.17 -15.97
C LEU A 128 11.25 -21.43 -17.43
N ALA A 129 12.20 -20.67 -17.99
CA ALA A 129 12.71 -20.91 -19.33
C ALA A 129 13.37 -22.30 -19.47
N ALA A 130 14.06 -22.79 -18.43
CA ALA A 130 14.60 -24.14 -18.42
C ALA A 130 13.49 -25.21 -18.40
N LYS A 131 12.45 -25.00 -17.59
CA LYS A 131 11.29 -25.91 -17.51
C LYS A 131 10.45 -25.91 -18.79
N GLU A 132 10.27 -24.77 -19.44
CA GLU A 132 9.61 -24.68 -20.74
C GLU A 132 10.36 -25.48 -21.82
N ARG A 133 11.69 -25.45 -21.81
CA ARG A 133 12.51 -26.28 -22.72
C ARG A 133 12.34 -27.77 -22.42
N GLU A 134 12.36 -28.16 -21.16
CA GLU A 134 12.16 -29.56 -20.72
C GLU A 134 10.78 -30.07 -21.15
N VAL A 135 9.71 -29.29 -20.93
CA VAL A 135 8.36 -29.62 -21.37
C VAL A 135 8.26 -29.70 -22.89
N ALA A 136 8.90 -28.78 -23.62
CA ALA A 136 8.94 -28.83 -25.08
C ALA A 136 9.66 -30.09 -25.59
N GLU A 137 10.72 -30.52 -24.92
CA GLU A 137 11.45 -31.75 -25.25
C GLU A 137 10.61 -33.01 -24.94
N LEU A 138 9.96 -33.07 -23.78
CA LEU A 138 9.02 -34.14 -23.42
C LEU A 138 7.84 -34.25 -24.41
N ASN A 139 7.31 -33.12 -24.84
CA ASN A 139 6.23 -33.11 -25.85
C ASN A 139 6.72 -33.59 -27.22
N ARG A 140 7.99 -33.36 -27.58
CA ARG A 140 8.58 -33.90 -28.81
C ARG A 140 8.78 -35.40 -28.70
N THR A 141 9.34 -35.89 -27.60
CA THR A 141 9.57 -37.33 -27.40
C THR A 141 8.24 -38.09 -27.37
N ARG A 142 7.24 -37.58 -26.64
CA ARG A 142 5.89 -38.15 -26.61
C ARG A 142 5.25 -38.25 -27.99
N LYS A 143 5.32 -37.19 -28.81
CA LYS A 143 4.82 -37.23 -30.20
C LYS A 143 5.54 -38.26 -31.06
N THR A 144 6.84 -38.45 -30.86
CA THR A 144 7.60 -39.46 -31.61
C THR A 144 7.29 -40.88 -31.17
N THR A 145 7.12 -41.13 -29.87
CA THR A 145 6.75 -42.45 -29.34
C THR A 145 5.31 -42.81 -29.71
N GLU A 146 4.35 -41.89 -29.55
CA GLU A 146 2.96 -42.10 -29.97
C GLU A 146 2.89 -42.37 -31.48
N ARG A 147 3.67 -41.66 -32.31
CA ARG A 147 3.73 -41.93 -33.75
C ARG A 147 4.34 -43.30 -34.07
N SER A 148 5.32 -43.76 -33.30
CA SER A 148 5.92 -45.09 -33.46
C SER A 148 4.93 -46.19 -33.07
N GLU A 149 4.28 -46.07 -31.91
CA GLU A 149 3.27 -47.02 -31.44
C GLU A 149 2.07 -47.11 -32.39
N VAL A 150 1.60 -45.97 -32.92
CA VAL A 150 0.53 -45.95 -33.92
C VAL A 150 0.97 -46.62 -35.23
N LEU A 151 2.22 -46.46 -35.65
CA LEU A 151 2.75 -47.14 -36.85
C LEU A 151 2.88 -48.65 -36.64
N ASP A 152 3.34 -49.09 -35.46
CA ASP A 152 3.47 -50.50 -35.12
C ASP A 152 2.09 -51.19 -35.01
N GLU A 153 1.11 -50.50 -34.43
CA GLU A 153 -0.26 -51.00 -34.33
C GLU A 153 -0.98 -51.00 -35.69
N ALA A 154 -0.76 -49.98 -36.53
CA ALA A 154 -1.27 -49.97 -37.91
C ALA A 154 -0.71 -51.14 -38.73
N GLY A 155 0.57 -51.47 -38.56
CA GLY A 155 1.18 -52.65 -39.19
C GLY A 155 0.57 -53.98 -38.73
N ARG A 156 0.21 -54.09 -37.44
CA ARG A 156 -0.53 -55.24 -36.90
C ARG A 156 -1.94 -55.35 -37.47
N VAL A 157 -2.68 -54.25 -37.48
CA VAL A 157 -4.03 -54.19 -38.03
C VAL A 157 -4.02 -54.51 -39.53
N ASP A 158 -3.07 -54.00 -40.30
CA ASP A 158 -2.94 -54.34 -41.72
C ASP A 158 -2.64 -55.84 -41.93
N ALA A 159 -1.77 -56.43 -41.11
CA ALA A 159 -1.52 -57.87 -41.16
C ALA A 159 -2.78 -58.68 -40.82
N GLU A 160 -3.58 -58.22 -39.87
CA GLU A 160 -4.84 -58.84 -39.48
C GLU A 160 -5.93 -58.66 -40.53
N ILE A 161 -6.01 -57.48 -41.17
CA ILE A 161 -6.88 -57.21 -42.32
C ILE A 161 -6.50 -58.11 -43.49
N ILE A 162 -5.22 -58.30 -43.79
CA ILE A 162 -4.77 -59.23 -44.84
C ILE A 162 -5.20 -60.66 -44.50
N LYS A 163 -5.08 -61.07 -43.24
CA LYS A 163 -5.53 -62.39 -42.77
C LYS A 163 -7.05 -62.54 -42.87
N MET A 164 -7.81 -61.53 -42.45
CA MET A 164 -9.27 -61.49 -42.57
C MET A 164 -9.72 -61.47 -44.03
N ARG A 165 -9.05 -60.73 -44.92
CA ARG A 165 -9.35 -60.72 -46.36
C ARG A 165 -9.09 -62.08 -47.01
N ARG A 166 -8.06 -62.82 -46.56
CA ARG A 166 -7.86 -64.21 -47.01
C ARG A 166 -8.97 -65.12 -46.51
N MET A 167 -9.31 -65.04 -45.22
CA MET A 167 -10.44 -65.80 -44.68
C MET A 167 -11.76 -65.44 -45.35
N LEU A 168 -12.01 -64.16 -45.65
CA LEU A 168 -13.18 -63.71 -46.39
C LEU A 168 -13.15 -64.18 -47.84
N ALA A 169 -12.00 -64.21 -48.51
CA ALA A 169 -11.89 -64.78 -49.86
C ALA A 169 -12.16 -66.30 -49.84
N ASP A 170 -11.71 -67.01 -48.80
CA ASP A 170 -12.01 -68.42 -48.60
C ASP A 170 -13.52 -68.62 -48.33
N ILE A 171 -14.13 -67.78 -47.48
CA ILE A 171 -15.57 -67.77 -47.18
C ILE A 171 -16.40 -67.33 -48.39
N GLU A 172 -15.95 -66.38 -49.20
CA GLU A 172 -16.60 -65.94 -50.45
C GLU A 172 -16.54 -67.05 -51.49
N HIS A 173 -15.43 -67.79 -51.56
CA HIS A 173 -15.35 -68.98 -52.39
C HIS A 173 -16.32 -70.07 -51.91
N GLU A 174 -16.49 -70.24 -50.60
CA GLU A 174 -17.48 -71.16 -50.02
C GLU A 174 -18.92 -70.66 -50.20
N THR A 175 -19.20 -69.36 -50.08
CA THR A 175 -20.55 -68.77 -50.16
C THR A 175 -21.02 -68.52 -51.59
N GLN A 176 -20.12 -68.38 -52.58
CA GLN A 176 -20.47 -68.42 -54.01
C GLN A 176 -21.07 -69.77 -54.44
N THR A 177 -20.98 -70.81 -53.60
CA THR A 177 -21.66 -72.09 -53.82
C THR A 177 -23.08 -72.13 -53.24
N ILE A 178 -23.55 -71.07 -52.58
CA ILE A 178 -24.87 -70.98 -51.94
C ILE A 178 -25.71 -69.91 -52.65
N PRO A 179 -26.81 -70.26 -53.36
CA PRO A 179 -27.65 -69.28 -54.02
C PRO A 179 -28.64 -68.69 -53.01
N THR A 180 -28.54 -67.38 -52.74
CA THR A 180 -29.65 -66.65 -52.10
C THR A 180 -29.68 -65.18 -52.47
N ASP A 181 -30.81 -64.82 -53.07
CA ASP A 181 -31.34 -63.48 -53.27
C ASP A 181 -31.60 -62.75 -51.94
N GLN A 182 -31.49 -61.42 -52.02
CA GLN A 182 -32.08 -60.40 -51.13
C GLN A 182 -31.53 -60.32 -49.70
N ILE A 183 -31.00 -59.14 -49.33
CA ILE A 183 -31.47 -58.29 -48.22
C ILE A 183 -30.62 -57.00 -48.16
N TYR A 184 -31.32 -55.86 -48.25
CA TYR A 184 -31.13 -54.48 -47.72
C TYR A 184 -29.77 -54.07 -47.11
N GLY A 185 -29.27 -52.83 -47.27
CA GLY A 185 -29.98 -51.56 -47.40
C GLY A 185 -29.52 -50.64 -46.24
N ASP A 186 -28.67 -49.68 -46.57
CA ASP A 186 -27.86 -48.85 -45.67
C ASP A 186 -28.66 -47.62 -45.16
N ASN A 187 -29.04 -47.60 -43.87
CA ASN A 187 -29.69 -46.43 -43.24
C ASN A 187 -29.61 -46.44 -41.68
N ASP A 188 -28.46 -46.76 -41.10
CA ASP A 188 -28.31 -47.01 -39.66
C ASP A 188 -28.06 -45.76 -38.78
N SER A 189 -27.90 -44.56 -39.35
CA SER A 189 -27.44 -43.40 -38.55
C SER A 189 -28.53 -42.68 -37.75
N TYR A 190 -29.82 -42.92 -38.01
CA TYR A 190 -30.94 -42.21 -37.33
C TYR A 190 -31.75 -43.07 -36.36
N LEU A 191 -31.54 -44.40 -36.34
CA LEU A 191 -32.27 -45.30 -35.43
C LEU A 191 -31.84 -45.14 -33.97
N VAL A 192 -30.58 -44.78 -33.72
CA VAL A 192 -30.03 -44.68 -32.36
C VAL A 192 -30.64 -43.51 -31.59
N LEU A 193 -30.80 -42.36 -32.26
CA LEU A 193 -31.37 -41.16 -31.64
C LEU A 193 -32.88 -41.24 -31.44
N GLU A 194 -33.62 -41.89 -32.36
CA GLU A 194 -35.06 -42.09 -32.21
C GLU A 194 -35.37 -43.13 -31.11
N LYS A 195 -34.59 -44.22 -31.00
CA LYS A 195 -34.69 -45.18 -29.88
C LYS A 195 -34.38 -44.54 -28.53
N LEU A 196 -33.39 -43.66 -28.45
CA LEU A 196 -33.03 -42.93 -27.23
C LEU A 196 -34.15 -41.98 -26.78
N ARG A 197 -34.81 -41.32 -27.74
CA ARG A 197 -35.96 -40.46 -27.48
C ARG A 197 -37.19 -41.24 -27.01
N GLU A 198 -37.46 -42.40 -27.60
CA GLU A 198 -38.55 -43.29 -27.18
C GLU A 198 -38.30 -43.88 -25.79
N GLN A 199 -37.06 -44.26 -25.46
CA GLN A 199 -36.71 -44.72 -24.12
C GLN A 199 -36.89 -43.65 -23.03
N LEU A 200 -36.58 -42.39 -23.33
CA LEU A 200 -36.79 -41.26 -22.41
C LEU A 200 -38.27 -40.87 -22.25
N ALA A 201 -39.12 -41.11 -23.25
CA ALA A 201 -40.54 -40.77 -23.21
C ALA A 201 -41.40 -41.84 -22.49
N LEU A 202 -40.91 -43.08 -22.36
CA LEU A 202 -41.62 -44.16 -21.69
C LEU A 202 -41.40 -44.21 -20.16
N ASP A 203 -40.30 -43.64 -19.66
CA ASP A 203 -40.01 -43.59 -18.22
C ASP A 203 -40.66 -42.36 -17.56
N ASN A 204 -41.98 -42.46 -17.38
CA ASN A 204 -42.69 -41.67 -16.40
C ASN A 204 -42.21 -42.10 -14.99
N ILE A 205 -41.25 -41.36 -14.43
CA ILE A 205 -40.89 -41.33 -13.01
C ILE A 205 -40.66 -42.73 -12.40
N THR A 206 -39.42 -43.21 -12.46
CA THR A 206 -38.71 -43.78 -11.30
C THR A 206 -37.25 -43.97 -11.65
N THR A 207 -36.39 -43.15 -11.02
CA THR A 207 -35.00 -43.47 -10.64
C THR A 207 -34.39 -44.70 -11.29
N SER A 208 -33.60 -44.51 -12.35
CA SER A 208 -32.65 -45.53 -12.79
C SER A 208 -31.29 -44.89 -13.06
N ASP A 209 -30.28 -45.41 -12.37
CA ASP A 209 -28.87 -45.00 -12.36
C ASP A 209 -28.22 -44.85 -13.75
N SER A 210 -28.88 -45.29 -14.82
CA SER A 210 -28.40 -45.16 -16.19
C SER A 210 -28.55 -43.74 -16.76
N THR A 211 -29.57 -42.99 -16.33
CA THR A 211 -29.76 -41.58 -16.74
C THR A 211 -28.79 -40.64 -16.05
N LEU A 212 -28.47 -40.92 -14.78
CA LEU A 212 -27.41 -40.27 -14.02
C LEU A 212 -26.03 -40.52 -14.65
N ASN A 213 -25.70 -41.77 -14.99
CA ASN A 213 -24.41 -42.10 -15.65
C ASN A 213 -24.21 -41.39 -17.01
N LEU A 214 -25.29 -41.14 -17.77
CA LEU A 214 -25.20 -40.49 -19.08
C LEU A 214 -25.10 -38.97 -18.99
N LEU A 215 -25.72 -38.39 -17.96
CA LEU A 215 -25.55 -36.99 -17.59
C LEU A 215 -24.20 -36.73 -16.93
N GLU A 216 -23.69 -37.65 -16.12
CA GLU A 216 -22.33 -37.66 -15.53
C GLU A 216 -21.24 -37.74 -16.61
N MET A 217 -21.53 -38.40 -17.74
CA MET A 217 -20.66 -38.43 -18.91
C MET A 217 -20.70 -37.12 -19.73
N LEU A 218 -21.80 -36.36 -19.64
CA LEU A 218 -21.92 -35.00 -20.15
C LEU A 218 -21.26 -33.99 -19.20
N GLU A 219 -21.44 -34.17 -17.89
CA GLU A 219 -20.88 -33.40 -16.77
C GLU A 219 -19.34 -33.35 -16.88
N ASN A 220 -18.69 -34.50 -17.05
CA ASN A 220 -17.23 -34.60 -17.19
C ASN A 220 -16.63 -33.97 -18.47
N LYS A 221 -17.43 -33.73 -19.51
CA LYS A 221 -16.93 -33.10 -20.75
C LYS A 221 -17.29 -31.63 -20.89
N VAL A 222 -18.29 -31.18 -20.15
CA VAL A 222 -19.00 -29.95 -20.46
C VAL A 222 -19.05 -29.00 -19.26
N PHE A 223 -19.00 -29.50 -18.04
CA PHE A 223 -19.20 -28.72 -16.82
C PHE A 223 -18.10 -28.93 -15.76
N VAL A 224 -16.82 -28.88 -16.14
CA VAL A 224 -15.71 -28.84 -15.14
C VAL A 224 -14.43 -28.19 -15.71
N PRO A 225 -13.45 -27.68 -14.94
CA PRO A 225 -13.33 -26.41 -14.21
C PRO A 225 -12.11 -25.58 -14.71
N TRP A 226 -12.20 -24.96 -15.88
CA TRP A 226 -11.12 -24.10 -16.39
C TRP A 226 -11.69 -22.83 -17.01
N TRP A 227 -12.75 -22.30 -16.39
CA TRP A 227 -13.37 -21.05 -16.80
C TRP A 227 -12.38 -19.88 -16.61
N ASP A 228 -11.62 -19.58 -17.67
CA ASP A 228 -10.73 -18.41 -17.75
C ASP A 228 -11.43 -17.18 -18.35
N GLY A 229 -12.70 -17.34 -18.75
CA GLY A 229 -13.53 -16.28 -19.33
C GLY A 229 -13.09 -15.77 -20.70
N GLN A 230 -12.08 -16.37 -21.35
CA GLN A 230 -11.45 -15.76 -22.53
C GLN A 230 -11.18 -16.70 -23.74
N SER A 231 -11.54 -17.98 -23.70
CA SER A 231 -11.24 -18.88 -24.84
C SER A 231 -12.42 -19.08 -25.82
N ASN A 232 -12.15 -19.00 -27.13
CA ASN A 232 -13.12 -19.34 -28.20
C ASN A 232 -13.70 -20.77 -28.05
N ILE A 233 -12.94 -21.67 -27.42
CA ILE A 233 -13.34 -23.06 -27.16
C ILE A 233 -14.47 -23.13 -26.12
N GLN A 234 -14.53 -22.20 -25.16
CA GLN A 234 -15.61 -22.12 -24.18
C GLN A 234 -16.93 -21.64 -24.82
N ALA A 235 -16.87 -20.68 -25.75
CA ALA A 235 -18.06 -20.22 -26.47
C ALA A 235 -18.71 -21.35 -27.30
N GLU A 236 -17.91 -22.20 -27.95
CA GLU A 236 -18.41 -23.37 -28.69
C GLU A 236 -18.98 -24.47 -27.79
N ARG A 237 -18.36 -24.70 -26.62
CA ARG A 237 -18.87 -25.64 -25.61
C ARG A 237 -20.17 -25.13 -24.98
N MET A 238 -20.26 -23.83 -24.68
CA MET A 238 -21.49 -23.20 -24.20
C MET A 238 -22.60 -23.28 -25.24
N GLY A 239 -22.26 -23.09 -26.52
CA GLY A 239 -23.20 -23.33 -27.63
C GLY A 239 -23.71 -24.77 -27.68
N SER A 240 -22.87 -25.75 -27.38
CA SER A 240 -23.26 -27.17 -27.33
C SER A 240 -24.16 -27.49 -26.14
N ILE A 241 -23.82 -27.00 -24.94
CA ILE A 241 -24.67 -27.08 -23.73
C ILE A 241 -26.05 -26.52 -24.03
N THR A 242 -26.07 -25.32 -24.59
CA THR A 242 -27.30 -24.60 -24.92
C THR A 242 -28.18 -25.39 -25.88
N ARG A 243 -27.59 -26.03 -26.89
CA ARG A 243 -28.34 -26.87 -27.84
C ARG A 243 -28.89 -28.12 -27.15
N LEU A 244 -28.13 -28.73 -26.26
CA LEU A 244 -28.57 -29.91 -25.49
C LEU A 244 -29.71 -29.55 -24.53
N LEU A 245 -29.57 -28.47 -23.76
CA LEU A 245 -30.62 -27.99 -22.86
C LEU A 245 -31.90 -27.61 -23.62
N LYS A 246 -31.79 -26.99 -24.80
CA LYS A 246 -32.95 -26.71 -25.67
C LYS A 246 -33.55 -27.96 -26.30
N TYR A 247 -32.74 -28.99 -26.54
CA TYR A 247 -33.19 -30.26 -27.11
C TYR A 247 -33.97 -31.09 -26.08
N PHE A 248 -33.44 -31.21 -24.85
CA PHE A 248 -34.05 -31.98 -23.76
C PHE A 248 -35.15 -31.21 -23.02
N TYR A 249 -35.02 -29.89 -22.87
CA TYR A 249 -35.98 -29.02 -22.18
C TYR A 249 -36.46 -27.92 -23.12
N LYS A 250 -37.36 -28.26 -24.06
CA LYS A 250 -37.84 -27.34 -25.11
C LYS A 250 -38.36 -26.00 -24.58
N ASP A 251 -39.15 -26.04 -23.51
CA ASP A 251 -39.81 -24.84 -22.97
C ASP A 251 -38.99 -24.10 -21.92
N HIS A 252 -38.02 -24.77 -21.28
CA HIS A 252 -37.24 -24.21 -20.16
C HIS A 252 -35.73 -24.11 -20.43
N GLY A 253 -35.25 -24.64 -21.55
CA GLY A 253 -33.82 -24.74 -21.86
C GLY A 253 -33.14 -23.38 -22.03
N SER A 254 -33.86 -22.37 -22.53
CA SER A 254 -33.35 -20.98 -22.58
C SER A 254 -33.22 -20.36 -21.19
N THR A 255 -34.10 -20.70 -20.26
CA THR A 255 -34.07 -20.19 -18.89
C THR A 255 -33.00 -20.90 -18.07
N MET A 256 -32.83 -22.21 -18.26
CA MET A 256 -31.72 -22.99 -17.67
C MET A 256 -30.36 -22.48 -18.15
N GLN A 257 -30.23 -22.15 -19.44
CA GLN A 257 -29.03 -21.52 -19.98
C GLN A 257 -28.76 -20.17 -19.29
N ALA A 258 -29.76 -19.31 -19.17
CA ALA A 258 -29.60 -18.00 -18.53
C ALA A 258 -29.21 -18.12 -17.05
N ILE A 259 -29.70 -19.14 -16.34
CA ILE A 259 -29.27 -19.43 -14.97
C ILE A 259 -27.78 -19.75 -14.92
N ILE A 260 -27.31 -20.60 -15.83
CA ILE A 260 -25.89 -20.99 -15.92
C ILE A 260 -25.02 -19.77 -16.27
N ASP A 261 -25.41 -18.97 -17.27
CA ASP A 261 -24.68 -17.76 -17.67
C ASP A 261 -24.53 -16.76 -16.50
N VAL A 262 -25.60 -16.55 -15.74
CA VAL A 262 -25.60 -15.67 -14.56
C VAL A 262 -24.72 -16.22 -13.42
N LEU A 263 -24.75 -17.53 -13.20
CA LEU A 263 -23.94 -18.19 -12.17
C LEU A 263 -22.46 -18.31 -12.57
N LEU A 264 -22.13 -18.25 -13.86
CA LEU A 264 -20.73 -18.21 -14.32
C LEU A 264 -20.09 -16.84 -14.06
N ASP A 265 -20.85 -15.75 -14.20
CA ASP A 265 -20.37 -14.40 -13.86
C ASP A 265 -20.30 -14.17 -12.34
N LYS A 266 -21.17 -14.84 -11.58
CA LYS A 266 -21.22 -14.78 -10.11
C LYS A 266 -21.41 -16.18 -9.53
N PRO A 267 -20.31 -16.85 -9.12
CA PRO A 267 -20.32 -18.28 -8.78
C PRO A 267 -21.18 -18.64 -7.57
N SER A 268 -21.58 -17.66 -6.75
CA SER A 268 -22.51 -17.85 -5.63
C SER A 268 -23.45 -16.66 -5.54
N MET A 269 -24.77 -16.92 -5.48
CA MET A 269 -25.79 -15.90 -5.25
C MET A 269 -27.03 -16.45 -4.54
N SER A 270 -27.80 -15.59 -3.88
CA SER A 270 -29.08 -15.99 -3.30
C SER A 270 -30.14 -16.24 -4.38
N ILE A 271 -31.09 -17.13 -4.11
CA ILE A 271 -32.21 -17.43 -5.03
C ILE A 271 -32.98 -16.14 -5.39
N ASP A 272 -33.16 -15.22 -4.44
CA ASP A 272 -33.86 -13.95 -4.68
C ASP A 272 -33.08 -13.01 -5.61
N GLU A 273 -31.76 -12.99 -5.51
CA GLU A 273 -30.90 -12.20 -6.39
C GLU A 273 -30.83 -12.81 -7.80
N LEU A 274 -30.77 -14.14 -7.92
CA LEU A 274 -30.87 -14.87 -9.18
C LEU A 274 -32.21 -14.59 -9.86
N ARG A 275 -33.31 -14.61 -9.10
CA ARG A 275 -34.65 -14.29 -9.60
C ARG A 275 -34.73 -12.88 -10.14
N ARG A 276 -34.12 -11.92 -9.44
CA ARG A 276 -34.09 -10.51 -9.86
C ARG A 276 -33.31 -10.32 -11.16
N GLN A 277 -32.15 -10.98 -11.30
CA GLN A 277 -31.34 -10.89 -12.51
C GLN A 277 -32.02 -11.56 -13.71
N LEU A 278 -32.59 -12.75 -13.55
CA LEU A 278 -33.32 -13.44 -14.62
C LEU A 278 -34.57 -12.67 -15.08
N SER A 279 -35.28 -12.04 -14.13
CA SER A 279 -36.41 -11.17 -14.45
C SER A 279 -35.96 -9.94 -15.25
N SER A 280 -34.79 -9.37 -14.94
CA SER A 280 -34.25 -8.22 -15.67
C SER A 280 -33.84 -8.57 -17.12
N THR A 281 -33.50 -9.83 -17.38
CA THR A 281 -33.18 -10.36 -18.71
C THR A 281 -34.40 -10.92 -19.46
N GLY A 282 -35.60 -10.84 -18.87
CA GLY A 282 -36.85 -11.26 -19.52
C GLY A 282 -37.15 -12.76 -19.48
N HIS A 283 -36.48 -13.52 -18.60
CA HIS A 283 -36.70 -14.96 -18.45
C HIS A 283 -37.81 -15.26 -17.42
N ALA A 284 -38.58 -16.32 -17.66
CA ALA A 284 -39.67 -16.73 -16.78
C ALA A 284 -39.12 -17.24 -15.44
N THR A 285 -39.51 -16.60 -14.33
CA THR A 285 -38.99 -16.92 -12.98
C THR A 285 -39.99 -17.67 -12.09
N ASN A 286 -41.14 -18.06 -12.66
CA ASN A 286 -42.21 -18.75 -11.94
C ASN A 286 -41.81 -20.19 -11.57
N GLU A 287 -40.96 -20.82 -12.39
CA GLU A 287 -40.52 -22.21 -12.23
C GLU A 287 -39.07 -22.30 -11.75
N LEU A 288 -38.48 -21.19 -11.31
CA LEU A 288 -37.08 -21.13 -10.88
C LEU A 288 -36.70 -22.22 -9.85
N PRO A 289 -37.54 -22.55 -8.84
CA PRO A 289 -37.24 -23.65 -7.92
C PRO A 289 -37.18 -25.03 -8.59
N LEU A 290 -38.04 -25.28 -9.58
CA LEU A 290 -38.06 -26.53 -10.35
C LEU A 290 -36.81 -26.62 -11.25
N LEU A 291 -36.44 -25.51 -11.90
CA LEU A 291 -35.28 -25.45 -12.78
C LEU A 291 -33.97 -25.59 -12.00
N ILE A 292 -33.86 -24.96 -10.83
CA ILE A 292 -32.73 -25.19 -9.92
C ILE A 292 -32.71 -26.66 -9.49
N GLY A 293 -33.85 -27.26 -9.14
CA GLY A 293 -33.93 -28.69 -8.81
C GLY A 293 -33.44 -29.61 -9.95
N HIS A 294 -33.78 -29.30 -11.20
CA HIS A 294 -33.26 -30.02 -12.36
C HIS A 294 -31.75 -29.78 -12.55
N LEU A 295 -31.27 -28.55 -12.36
CA LEU A 295 -29.84 -28.21 -12.47
C LEU A 295 -29.00 -28.84 -11.34
N THR A 296 -29.57 -29.01 -10.14
CA THR A 296 -28.97 -29.73 -9.03
C THR A 296 -28.97 -31.24 -9.27
N ALA A 297 -30.03 -31.80 -9.87
CA ALA A 297 -30.09 -33.22 -10.22
C ALA A 297 -29.03 -33.62 -11.26
N ILE A 298 -28.57 -32.67 -12.08
CA ILE A 298 -27.51 -32.87 -13.09
C ILE A 298 -26.13 -32.41 -12.62
N GLY A 299 -25.97 -32.09 -11.33
CA GLY A 299 -24.69 -31.66 -10.74
C GLY A 299 -24.18 -30.30 -11.23
N ALA A 300 -24.96 -29.54 -11.99
CA ALA A 300 -24.53 -28.22 -12.48
C ALA A 300 -24.54 -27.16 -11.37
N VAL A 301 -25.36 -27.35 -10.33
CA VAL A 301 -25.64 -26.33 -9.31
C VAL A 301 -25.91 -26.96 -7.94
N MET A 302 -25.21 -26.48 -6.91
CA MET A 302 -25.46 -26.80 -5.50
C MET A 302 -26.34 -25.75 -4.83
N THR A 303 -27.25 -26.22 -3.99
CA THR A 303 -28.03 -25.36 -3.08
C THR A 303 -27.58 -25.59 -1.65
N GLU A 304 -26.98 -24.59 -1.01
CA GLU A 304 -26.65 -24.68 0.41
C GLU A 304 -27.88 -24.38 1.28
N SER A 305 -27.85 -24.83 2.53
CA SER A 305 -28.90 -24.74 3.55
C SER A 305 -29.49 -23.33 3.80
N ASN A 306 -28.88 -22.29 3.23
CA ASN A 306 -29.22 -20.88 3.38
C ASN A 306 -29.84 -20.23 2.13
N MET A 307 -30.46 -21.00 1.22
CA MET A 307 -31.08 -20.48 -0.01
C MET A 307 -30.09 -19.73 -0.93
N SER A 308 -28.82 -20.14 -0.90
CA SER A 308 -27.80 -19.76 -1.88
C SER A 308 -27.69 -20.85 -2.95
N VAL A 309 -27.46 -20.42 -4.18
CA VAL A 309 -27.27 -21.23 -5.38
C VAL A 309 -25.85 -21.00 -5.84
N GLN A 310 -25.08 -22.07 -5.98
CA GLN A 310 -23.66 -22.03 -6.37
C GLN A 310 -23.39 -23.08 -7.44
N LEU A 311 -22.47 -22.82 -8.36
CA LEU A 311 -22.00 -23.87 -9.28
C LEU A 311 -21.28 -24.96 -8.50
N ASP A 312 -21.63 -26.23 -8.74
CA ASP A 312 -20.92 -27.33 -8.11
C ASP A 312 -19.56 -27.53 -8.77
N PHE A 313 -18.51 -27.57 -7.96
CA PHE A 313 -17.16 -27.95 -8.39
C PHE A 313 -16.62 -29.12 -7.53
N SER A 314 -17.46 -29.78 -6.73
CA SER A 314 -16.99 -30.74 -5.73
C SER A 314 -16.64 -32.13 -6.29
N GLY A 315 -16.92 -32.42 -7.57
CA GLY A 315 -16.51 -33.64 -8.27
C GLY A 315 -15.04 -33.70 -8.72
N LEU A 316 -14.14 -32.86 -8.18
CA LEU A 316 -12.81 -32.58 -8.73
C LEU A 316 -11.60 -32.98 -7.88
N ASP A 317 -11.80 -33.46 -6.67
CA ASP A 317 -10.71 -33.98 -5.82
C ASP A 317 -10.61 -35.52 -5.94
N GLY A 318 -10.60 -36.03 -7.17
CA GLY A 318 -10.43 -37.45 -7.53
C GLY A 318 -9.55 -37.65 -8.74
#